data_AF-A0A4P5R873-F1
#
_entry.id   AF-A0A4P5R873-F1
#
_cell.length_a   1.000
_cell.length_b   1.000
_cell.length_c   1.000
_cell.angle_alpha   90.00
_cell.angle_beta   90.00
_cell.angle_gamma   90.00
#
_symmetry.space_group_name_H-M   'P 1'
#
loop_
_entity.id
_entity.type
_entity.pdbx_description
1 polymer ?
#
loop_
_entity_poly.entity_id
_entity_poly.type
_entity_poly.pdbx_seq_one_letter_code
_entity_poly.pdbx_strand_id
1 'polypeptide(L)'
;MANEAIINIRIDESIKNKASKVLADSGLTTSVAVRLFLLKVIQEKSVPAELMMPNPKTVRAMKAARSGRTSKAKNKKDLFKKLNA
;
A
#
# COMPACT_ATOMS: atom_id res chain seq x y z
N MET A 1 23.58 -25.84 1.64
CA MET A 1 22.84 -25.69 0.37
C MET A 1 22.29 -24.28 0.34
N ALA A 2 22.58 -23.50 -0.70
CA ALA A 2 22.03 -22.16 -0.83
C ALA A 2 20.53 -22.28 -1.16
N ASN A 3 19.67 -21.77 -0.29
CA ASN A 3 18.22 -21.87 -0.43
C ASN A 3 17.74 -20.73 -1.35
N GLU A 4 18.05 -20.84 -2.63
CA GLU A 4 17.71 -19.83 -3.64
C GLU A 4 16.35 -20.11 -4.25
N ALA A 5 15.47 -19.11 -4.24
CA ALA A 5 14.17 -19.12 -4.90
C ALA A 5 14.08 -18.00 -5.94
N ILE A 6 13.52 -18.31 -7.11
CA ILE A 6 13.38 -17.36 -8.22
C ILE A 6 11.97 -16.75 -8.19
N ILE A 7 11.89 -15.44 -8.38
CA ILE A 7 10.64 -14.69 -8.51
C ILE A 7 10.49 -14.21 -9.96
N ASN A 8 9.47 -14.68 -10.66
CA ASN A 8 9.11 -14.26 -12.02
C ASN A 8 7.84 -13.41 -11.97
N ILE A 9 7.92 -12.14 -12.36
CA ILE A 9 6.80 -11.18 -12.32
C ILE A 9 6.54 -10.65 -13.73
N ARG A 10 5.28 -10.68 -14.17
CA ARG A 10 4.84 -10.00 -15.39
C ARG A 10 4.70 -8.51 -15.11
N ILE A 11 5.32 -7.70 -15.96
CA ILE A 11 5.26 -6.24 -15.89
C ILE A 11 5.31 -5.68 -17.31
N ASP A 12 4.67 -4.53 -17.53
CA ASP A 12 4.80 -3.79 -18.77
C ASP A 12 6.27 -3.41 -19.04
N GLU A 13 6.70 -3.56 -20.29
CA GLU A 13 8.09 -3.32 -20.68
C GLU A 13 8.51 -1.85 -20.45
N SER A 14 7.60 -0.91 -20.69
CA SER A 14 7.90 0.51 -20.46
C SER A 14 8.10 0.81 -18.98
N ILE A 15 7.34 0.15 -18.09
CA ILE A 15 7.52 0.27 -16.64
C ILE A 15 8.86 -0.33 -16.22
N LYS A 16 9.21 -1.52 -16.72
CA LYS A 16 10.50 -2.17 -16.43
C LYS A 16 11.68 -1.27 -16.81
N ASN A 17 11.64 -0.68 -18.00
CA ASN A 17 12.72 0.16 -18.51
C ASN A 17 12.85 1.46 -17.71
N LYS A 18 11.72 2.13 -17.42
CA LYS A 18 11.71 3.36 -16.59
C LYS A 18 12.22 3.09 -15.17
N ALA A 19 11.72 2.04 -14.52
CA ALA A 19 12.14 1.67 -13.16
C ALA A 19 13.64 1.36 -13.10
N SER A 20 14.15 0.59 -14.09
CA SER A 20 15.57 0.24 -14.15
C SER A 20 16.46 1.48 -14.30
N LYS A 21 16.04 2.47 -15.10
CA LYS A 21 16.78 3.73 -15.25
C LYS A 21 16.81 4.53 -13.95
N VAL A 22 15.66 4.76 -13.33
CA VAL A 22 15.56 5.53 -12.07
C VAL A 22 16.37 4.87 -10.94
N LEU A 23 16.34 3.54 -10.84
CA LEU A 23 17.10 2.80 -9.83
C LEU A 23 18.61 2.84 -10.11
N ALA A 24 19.03 2.77 -11.38
CA ALA A 24 20.43 2.85 -11.76
C ALA A 24 21.07 4.20 -11.41
N ASP A 25 20.30 5.29 -11.48
CA ASP A 25 20.77 6.62 -11.04
C ASP A 25 21.14 6.64 -9.54
N SER A 26 20.60 5.70 -8.75
CA SER A 26 20.93 5.49 -7.32
C SER A 26 21.87 4.29 -7.08
N GLY A 27 22.45 3.69 -8.13
CA GLY A 27 23.34 2.52 -8.03
C GLY A 27 22.61 1.21 -7.71
N LEU A 28 21.29 1.14 -7.87
CA LEU A 28 20.48 -0.03 -7.57
C LEU A 28 20.04 -0.75 -8.84
N THR A 29 19.97 -2.08 -8.76
CA THR A 29 19.29 -2.89 -9.77
C THR A 29 17.84 -3.17 -9.35
N THR A 30 16.99 -3.45 -10.33
CA THR A 30 15.58 -3.85 -10.07
C THR A 30 15.48 -5.05 -9.12
N SER A 31 16.39 -6.01 -9.23
CA SER A 31 16.43 -7.17 -8.33
C SER A 31 16.79 -6.80 -6.88
N VAL A 32 17.66 -5.81 -6.67
CA VAL A 32 17.95 -5.29 -5.32
C VAL A 32 16.74 -4.56 -4.76
N ALA A 33 16.08 -3.72 -5.57
CA ALA A 33 14.88 -3.01 -5.14
C ALA A 33 13.73 -3.95 -4.74
N VAL A 34 13.48 -5.01 -5.52
CA VAL A 34 12.47 -6.03 -5.17
C VAL A 34 12.84 -6.75 -3.86
N ARG A 35 14.11 -7.09 -3.65
CA ARG A 35 14.56 -7.69 -2.38
C ARG A 35 14.35 -6.74 -1.20
N LEU A 36 14.73 -5.47 -1.33
CA LEU A 36 14.53 -4.47 -0.27
C LEU A 36 13.05 -4.28 0.06
N PHE A 37 12.18 -4.26 -0.94
CA PHE A 37 10.74 -4.21 -0.73
C PHE A 37 10.23 -5.40 0.09
N LEU A 38 10.61 -6.62 -0.28
CA LEU A 38 10.18 -7.83 0.45
C LEU A 38 10.73 -7.86 1.88
N LEU A 39 11.98 -7.45 2.09
CA LEU A 39 12.57 -7.32 3.42
C LEU A 39 11.80 -6.30 4.28
N LYS A 40 11.42 -5.16 3.70
CA LYS A 40 10.60 -4.15 4.38
C LYS A 40 9.24 -4.72 4.78
N VAL A 41 8.57 -5.45 3.88
CA VAL A 41 7.29 -6.11 4.17
C VAL A 41 7.42 -7.12 5.31
N ILE A 42 8.49 -7.92 5.32
CA ILE A 42 8.76 -8.88 6.41
C ILE A 42 8.99 -8.16 7.73
N GLN A 43 9.82 -7.11 7.72
CA GLN A 43 10.16 -6.34 8.91
C GLN A 43 8.93 -5.65 9.53
N GLU A 44 8.09 -5.05 8.69
CA GLU A 44 6.92 -4.28 9.13
C GLU A 44 5.65 -5.12 9.25
N LYS A 45 5.69 -6.39 8.82
CA LYS A 45 4.54 -7.30 8.75
C LYS A 45 3.33 -6.69 8.05
N SER A 46 3.59 -5.79 7.11
CA SER A 46 2.59 -5.02 6.37
C SER A 46 3.18 -4.51 5.07
N VAL A 47 2.33 -4.12 4.13
CA VAL A 47 2.78 -3.43 2.92
C VAL A 47 3.18 -1.99 3.31
N PRO A 48 4.30 -1.45 2.82
CA PRO A 48 4.71 -0.08 3.08
C PRO A 48 3.56 0.90 2.88
N ALA A 49 3.26 1.69 3.91
CA ALA A 49 2.10 2.58 3.95
C ALA A 49 2.13 3.64 2.84
N GLU A 50 3.32 4.01 2.37
CA GLU A 50 3.55 4.95 1.27
C GLU A 50 2.95 4.44 -0.06
N LEU A 51 2.80 3.12 -0.21
CA LEU A 51 2.17 2.50 -1.37
C LEU A 51 0.65 2.34 -1.19
N MET A 52 0.13 2.51 0.03
CA MET A 52 -1.29 2.36 0.33
C MET A 52 -2.06 3.62 -0.07
N MET A 53 -2.39 3.71 -1.36
CA MET A 53 -3.25 4.79 -1.87
C MET A 53 -4.72 4.48 -1.57
N PRO A 54 -5.45 5.36 -0.85
CA PRO A 54 -6.88 5.18 -0.65
C PRO A 54 -7.62 5.14 -1.99
N ASN A 55 -8.45 4.13 -2.17
CA ASN A 55 -9.26 4.03 -3.39
C ASN A 55 -10.29 5.21 -3.45
N PRO A 56 -10.88 5.48 -4.63
CA PRO A 56 -11.82 6.60 -4.78
C PRO A 56 -13.00 6.59 -3.80
N LYS A 57 -13.49 5.40 -3.41
CA LYS A 57 -14.58 5.26 -2.42
C LYS A 57 -14.12 5.73 -1.04
N THR A 58 -12.94 5.30 -0.60
CA THR A 58 -12.33 5.72 0.68
C THR A 58 -12.06 7.22 0.67
N VAL A 59 -11.52 7.78 -0.42
CA VAL A 59 -11.30 9.23 -0.56
C VAL A 59 -12.60 10.01 -0.42
N ARG A 60 -13.69 9.57 -1.06
CA ARG A 60 -15.01 10.21 -0.93
C ARG A 60 -15.53 10.14 0.51
N ALA A 61 -15.40 9.00 1.17
CA ALA A 61 -15.80 8.83 2.57
C ALA A 61 -15.02 9.78 3.49
N MET A 62 -13.70 9.90 3.31
CA MET A 62 -12.86 10.84 4.07
C MET A 62 -13.27 12.31 3.85
N LYS A 63 -13.60 12.69 2.60
CA LYS A 63 -14.10 14.04 2.28
C LYS A 63 -15.47 14.31 2.93
N ALA A 64 -16.38 13.35 2.90
CA ALA A 64 -17.66 13.45 3.60
C ALA A 64 -17.44 13.62 5.11
N ALA A 65 -16.54 12.83 5.70
CA ALA A 65 -16.18 12.94 7.10
C ALA A 65 -15.65 14.31 7.49
N ARG A 66 -14.67 14.83 6.74
CA ARG A 66 -14.08 16.16 6.97
C ARG A 66 -15.07 17.32 6.78
N SER A 67 -16.08 17.14 5.92
CA SER A 67 -17.15 18.14 5.70
C SER A 67 -18.31 18.02 6.69
N GLY A 68 -18.19 17.18 7.73
CA GLY A 68 -19.23 17.00 8.74
C GLY A 68 -20.45 16.20 8.24
N ARG A 69 -20.37 15.60 7.05
CA ARG A 69 -21.42 14.73 6.48
C ARG A 69 -21.28 13.30 7.03
N THR A 70 -21.38 13.16 8.35
CA THR A 70 -21.34 11.88 9.06
C THR A 70 -22.55 11.71 9.96
N SER A 71 -22.90 10.47 10.27
CA SER A 71 -23.84 10.16 11.34
C SER A 71 -23.18 10.40 12.70
N LYS A 72 -23.91 11.03 13.61
CA LYS A 72 -23.46 11.24 15.00
C LYS A 72 -24.06 10.16 15.91
N ALA A 73 -23.28 9.77 16.92
CA ALA A 73 -23.73 8.90 18.00
C ALA A 73 -23.58 9.62 19.34
N LYS A 74 -24.53 9.41 20.26
CA LYS A 74 -24.53 10.09 21.57
C LYS A 74 -23.48 9.52 22.53
N ASN A 75 -23.20 8.23 22.42
CA ASN A 75 -22.24 7.50 23.23
C ASN A 75 -21.84 6.19 22.54
N LYS A 76 -20.90 5.44 23.14
CA LYS A 76 -20.41 4.15 22.63
C LYS A 76 -21.54 3.14 22.35
N LYS A 77 -22.54 3.04 23.24
CA LYS A 77 -23.67 2.10 23.08
C LYS A 77 -24.55 2.47 21.89
N ASP A 78 -24.84 3.75 21.70
CA ASP A 78 -25.59 4.27 20.54
C ASP A 78 -24.82 4.06 19.23
N LEU A 79 -23.49 4.22 19.25
CA LEU A 79 -22.64 3.99 18.07
C LEU A 79 -22.74 2.54 17.59
N PHE A 80 -22.50 1.56 18.46
CA PHE A 80 -22.57 0.15 18.06
C PHE A 80 -23.97 -0.27 17.60
N LYS A 81 -25.03 0.27 18.22
CA LYS A 81 -26.41 0.05 17.74
C LYS A 81 -26.62 0.55 16.31
N LYS A 82 -26.03 1.69 15.94
CA LYS A 82 -26.12 2.27 14.59
C LYS A 82 -25.21 1.61 13.55
N LEU A 83 -24.10 0.98 13.98
CA LEU A 83 -23.16 0.29 13.10
C LEU A 83 -23.54 -1.17 12.82
N ASN A 84 -24.27 -1.81 13.73
CA ASN A 84 -24.76 -3.19 13.60
C ASN A 84 -26.20 -3.25 13.03
N ALA A 85 -26.64 -2.19 12.35
CA ALA A 85 -27.98 -2.05 11.80
C ALA A 85 -28.00 -2.30 10.29
#